data_AF-A0A6J5ITA7-F1
#
_entry.id   AF-A0A6J5ITA7-F1
#
_cell.length_a   1.000
_cell.length_b   1.000
_cell.length_c   1.000
_cell.angle_alpha   90.00
_cell.angle_beta   90.00
_cell.angle_gamma   90.00
#
_symmetry.space_group_name_H-M   'P 1'
#
loop_
_entity.id
_entity.type
_entity.pdbx_description
1 polymer ?
#
loop_
_entity_poly.entity_id
_entity_poly.type
_entity_poly.pdbx_seq_one_letter_code
_entity_poly.pdbx_strand_id
1 'polypeptide(L)'
;MAIIDDKGRSDWLSQLRTASWRDVPFQVDSIEWSAGENTVLREYPFQDLPTVFSMGAGADEIKFSAYVIGDDYLDQLDKLRAVLKGDGVLIHPTAGSMRCWLHGKYTVREAPTSMGGVARLDLTFVRAEARRYPAGATSTSDQVASAADTAEKSLIDSLAANFSLSDLAGWAHDNVLDRMRSGLDVLWDGISYVNRAFDTYNSLVSQYVTFPLTELAAIPGQLGSRIADLLAIPETLTSNQAWDAFSAARNLWKAPSTSSLTVDAGSAPQAIAPSIAAAYASAGFVPNNNQAKLAEAFTPDPSPYETATRTQVAQALKTLEGFFNGVVTIMAVRAVAQIELENYDQAVALRSDLNQQINELLIASAAEPVGGVGDVTTHDALVALQTAVLTDLQSRSRDLARLTTYTPESWQPAIYISYRMFGTVSWADEILAMNPSIRHPLLVPPGIALRVIKHD
;
A
#
# COMPACT_ATOMS: atom_id res chain seq x y z
N MET A 1 30.76 -75.25 11.24
CA MET A 1 31.48 -74.36 10.29
C MET A 1 30.43 -73.89 9.29
N ALA A 2 29.69 -72.85 9.65
CA ALA A 2 28.50 -72.40 8.92
C ALA A 2 28.93 -71.50 7.76
N ILE A 3 28.58 -71.94 6.55
CA ILE A 3 28.69 -71.19 5.31
C ILE A 3 27.63 -70.09 5.38
N ILE A 4 28.08 -68.84 5.52
CA ILE A 4 27.20 -67.66 5.50
C ILE A 4 26.79 -67.41 4.05
N ASP A 5 25.49 -67.33 3.84
CA ASP A 5 24.76 -67.16 2.58
C ASP A 5 25.22 -65.90 1.80
N ASP A 6 25.77 -66.11 0.61
CA ASP A 6 26.37 -65.10 -0.27
C ASP A 6 25.33 -64.43 -1.21
N LYS A 7 24.07 -64.90 -1.20
CA LYS A 7 23.00 -64.38 -2.08
C LYS A 7 22.36 -63.09 -1.59
N GLY A 8 22.40 -62.80 -0.30
CA GLY A 8 21.88 -61.55 0.26
C GLY A 8 22.83 -60.36 0.10
N ARG A 9 24.13 -60.59 -0.07
CA ARG A 9 25.12 -59.51 -0.27
C ARG A 9 25.11 -58.93 -1.67
N SER A 10 24.84 -59.74 -2.69
CA SER A 10 24.92 -59.34 -4.10
C SER A 10 23.74 -58.49 -4.58
N ASP A 11 22.55 -58.68 -3.99
CA ASP A 11 21.32 -58.01 -4.43
C ASP A 11 21.31 -56.50 -4.09
N TRP A 12 21.75 -56.10 -2.89
CA TRP A 12 21.86 -54.68 -2.53
C TRP A 12 23.08 -53.99 -3.17
N LEU A 13 24.20 -54.72 -3.37
CA LEU A 13 25.37 -54.20 -4.11
C LEU A 13 25.01 -53.87 -5.56
N SER A 14 24.08 -54.62 -6.18
CA SER A 14 23.58 -54.37 -7.53
C SER A 14 22.64 -53.15 -7.65
N GLN A 15 22.13 -52.64 -6.51
CA GLN A 15 21.22 -51.49 -6.44
C GLN A 15 21.94 -50.16 -6.17
N LEU A 16 23.25 -50.20 -5.88
CA LEU A 16 24.04 -48.99 -5.65
C LEU A 16 24.20 -48.22 -6.95
N ARG A 17 23.69 -46.99 -6.97
CA ARG A 17 23.93 -46.07 -8.08
C ARG A 17 25.38 -45.57 -8.04
N THR A 18 26.01 -45.44 -9.20
CA THR A 18 27.30 -44.74 -9.30
C THR A 18 27.11 -43.31 -8.81
N ALA A 19 27.87 -42.91 -7.79
CA ALA A 19 27.78 -41.54 -7.28
C ALA A 19 28.21 -40.57 -8.38
N SER A 20 27.45 -39.49 -8.57
CA SER A 20 27.82 -38.47 -9.54
C SER A 20 27.50 -37.08 -9.04
N TRP A 21 28.37 -36.13 -9.34
CA TRP A 21 28.15 -34.72 -9.07
C TRP A 21 28.09 -33.94 -10.38
N ARG A 22 26.93 -33.34 -10.68
CA ARG A 22 26.62 -32.70 -11.98
C ARG A 22 27.11 -33.54 -13.16
N ASP A 23 26.67 -34.80 -13.19
CA ASP A 23 26.94 -35.80 -14.22
C ASP A 23 28.39 -36.32 -14.32
N VAL A 24 29.30 -35.91 -13.41
CA VAL A 24 30.65 -36.51 -13.31
C VAL A 24 30.62 -37.67 -12.31
N PRO A 25 30.83 -38.93 -12.74
CA PRO A 25 30.82 -40.08 -11.84
C PRO A 25 32.09 -40.15 -11.00
N PHE A 26 31.96 -40.57 -9.75
CA PHE A 26 33.07 -40.90 -8.85
C PHE A 26 32.74 -42.14 -8.03
N GLN A 27 33.77 -42.86 -7.56
CA GLN A 27 33.57 -44.01 -6.68
C GLN A 27 33.64 -43.57 -5.22
N VAL A 28 32.87 -44.23 -4.36
CA VAL A 28 32.71 -43.88 -2.95
C VAL A 28 33.15 -45.04 -2.08
N ASP A 29 34.02 -44.75 -1.10
CA ASP A 29 34.52 -45.72 -0.10
C ASP A 29 33.65 -45.69 1.16
N SER A 30 33.42 -44.49 1.70
CA SER A 30 32.60 -44.27 2.89
C SER A 30 31.68 -43.07 2.75
N ILE A 31 30.54 -43.15 3.43
CA ILE A 31 29.50 -42.12 3.49
C ILE A 31 29.20 -41.87 4.96
N GLU A 32 29.28 -40.61 5.38
CA GLU A 32 28.92 -40.17 6.73
C GLU A 32 27.84 -39.08 6.61
N TRP A 33 26.79 -39.21 7.42
CA TRP A 33 25.67 -38.27 7.46
C TRP A 33 25.59 -37.64 8.84
N SER A 34 25.69 -36.32 8.91
CA SER A 34 25.45 -35.53 10.11
C SER A 34 24.19 -34.68 9.90
N ALA A 35 23.12 -35.01 10.60
CA ALA A 35 21.84 -34.31 10.59
C ALA A 35 21.36 -34.09 12.03
N GLY A 36 20.68 -32.98 12.29
CA GLY A 36 20.20 -32.64 13.63
C GLY A 36 19.67 -31.21 13.71
N GLU A 37 19.29 -30.79 14.93
CA GLU A 37 18.88 -29.42 15.21
C GLU A 37 20.04 -28.64 15.85
N ASN A 38 20.13 -27.35 15.56
CA ASN A 38 21.04 -26.47 16.28
C ASN A 38 20.44 -26.20 17.66
N THR A 39 21.07 -26.68 18.73
CA THR A 39 20.58 -26.47 20.10
C THR A 39 21.55 -25.66 20.94
N VAL A 40 21.04 -24.69 21.70
CA VAL A 40 21.81 -23.94 22.70
C VAL A 40 21.44 -24.45 24.09
N LEU A 41 22.43 -25.00 24.79
CA LEU A 41 22.31 -25.43 26.17
C LEU A 41 22.61 -24.25 27.10
N ARG A 42 21.69 -23.94 28.03
CA ARG A 42 21.91 -22.93 29.08
C ARG A 42 21.78 -23.57 30.46
N GLU A 43 22.85 -23.46 31.23
CA GLU A 43 22.91 -23.87 32.62
C GLU A 43 22.64 -22.67 33.52
N TYR A 44 21.82 -22.85 34.56
CA TYR A 44 21.57 -21.82 35.56
C TYR A 44 22.00 -22.31 36.94
N PRO A 45 22.56 -21.41 37.78
CA PRO A 45 22.83 -21.74 39.18
C PRO A 45 21.56 -22.22 39.90
N PHE A 46 21.71 -23.25 40.74
CA PHE A 46 20.64 -23.87 41.55
C PHE A 46 19.54 -24.59 40.77
N GLN A 47 19.78 -24.97 39.51
CA GLN A 47 18.95 -25.94 38.79
C GLN A 47 19.72 -27.23 38.52
N ASP A 48 19.10 -28.37 38.82
CA ASP A 48 19.72 -29.69 38.64
C ASP A 48 19.75 -30.14 37.16
N LEU A 49 18.91 -29.54 36.30
CA LEU A 49 18.81 -29.88 34.87
C LEU A 49 19.00 -28.63 33.99
N PRO A 50 19.79 -28.72 32.91
CA PRO A 50 20.03 -27.61 32.00
C PRO A 50 18.83 -27.37 31.07
N THR A 51 18.65 -26.13 30.61
CA THR A 51 17.62 -25.77 29.64
C THR A 51 18.17 -25.83 28.21
N VAL A 52 17.50 -26.52 27.30
CA VAL A 52 17.88 -26.61 25.87
C VAL A 52 16.95 -25.73 25.04
N PHE A 53 17.51 -24.82 24.25
CA PHE A 53 16.79 -24.01 23.25
C PHE A 53 17.11 -24.53 21.85
N SER A 54 16.11 -25.06 21.13
CA SER A 54 16.26 -25.40 19.70
C SER A 54 16.21 -24.12 18.86
N MET A 55 17.24 -23.91 18.04
CA MET A 55 17.40 -22.80 17.10
C MET A 55 16.98 -23.21 15.67
N GLY A 56 16.24 -24.32 15.55
CA GLY A 56 15.79 -24.88 14.28
C GLY A 56 16.71 -25.97 13.73
N ALA A 57 16.35 -26.49 12.54
CA ALA A 57 17.12 -27.52 11.87
C ALA A 57 18.55 -27.05 11.58
N GLY A 58 19.53 -27.85 11.99
CA GLY A 58 20.94 -27.67 11.65
C GLY A 58 21.21 -27.98 10.17
N ALA A 59 22.42 -27.71 9.72
CA ALA A 59 22.83 -28.06 8.37
C ALA A 59 22.95 -29.58 8.23
N ASP A 60 22.20 -30.17 7.29
CA ASP A 60 22.36 -31.58 6.93
C ASP A 60 23.65 -31.73 6.10
N GLU A 61 24.72 -32.15 6.75
CA GLU A 61 26.03 -32.40 6.15
C GLU A 61 26.18 -33.86 5.74
N ILE A 62 26.65 -34.08 4.51
CA ILE A 62 26.94 -35.40 3.96
C ILE A 62 28.42 -35.40 3.53
N LYS A 63 29.23 -36.23 4.18
CA LYS A 63 30.65 -36.40 3.86
C LYS A 63 30.87 -37.65 3.04
N PHE A 64 31.63 -37.53 1.95
CA PHE A 64 32.04 -38.62 1.09
C PHE A 64 33.56 -38.70 1.07
N SER A 65 34.10 -39.89 1.31
CA SER A 65 35.45 -40.22 0.87
C SER A 65 35.35 -40.87 -0.50
N ALA A 66 35.59 -40.06 -1.53
CA ALA A 66 35.58 -40.46 -2.92
C ALA A 66 36.98 -40.89 -3.38
N TYR A 67 37.06 -41.79 -4.35
CA TYR A 67 38.31 -42.12 -5.01
C TYR A 67 38.16 -42.17 -6.52
N VAL A 68 39.23 -41.81 -7.20
CA VAL A 68 39.40 -41.92 -8.65
C VAL A 68 40.53 -42.93 -8.87
N ILE A 69 40.25 -44.01 -9.58
CA ILE A 69 41.19 -45.10 -9.88
C ILE A 69 41.23 -45.30 -11.40
N GLY A 70 42.41 -45.39 -11.98
CA GLY A 70 42.63 -45.76 -13.38
C GLY A 70 43.85 -45.09 -14.00
N ASP A 71 44.18 -45.47 -15.23
CA ASP A 71 45.28 -44.87 -15.99
C ASP A 71 44.99 -43.39 -16.35
N ASP A 72 43.70 -43.03 -16.45
CA ASP A 72 43.21 -41.67 -16.75
C ASP A 72 42.82 -40.88 -15.48
N TYR A 73 43.35 -41.23 -14.30
CA TYR A 73 42.90 -40.65 -13.03
C TYR A 73 43.10 -39.13 -12.96
N LEU A 74 44.14 -38.59 -13.60
CA LEU A 74 44.43 -37.14 -13.65
C LEU A 74 43.33 -36.38 -14.41
N ASP A 75 42.91 -36.89 -15.57
CA ASP A 75 41.89 -36.26 -16.40
C ASP A 75 40.51 -36.30 -15.73
N GLN A 76 40.18 -37.40 -15.05
CA GLN A 76 38.94 -37.52 -14.28
C GLN A 76 38.94 -36.59 -13.06
N LEU A 77 40.08 -36.44 -12.41
CA LEU A 77 40.25 -35.56 -11.27
C LEU A 77 40.11 -34.09 -11.66
N ASP A 78 40.68 -33.66 -12.80
CA ASP A 78 40.53 -32.28 -13.28
C ASP A 78 39.09 -31.97 -13.72
N LYS A 79 38.40 -32.92 -14.35
CA LYS A 79 36.95 -32.81 -14.64
C LYS A 79 36.14 -32.66 -13.35
N LEU A 80 36.46 -33.43 -12.32
CA LEU A 80 35.78 -33.34 -11.02
C LEU A 80 36.07 -31.98 -10.34
N ARG A 81 37.33 -31.53 -10.33
CA ARG A 81 37.73 -30.21 -9.79
C ARG A 81 37.02 -29.04 -10.47
N ALA A 82 36.80 -29.12 -11.78
CA ALA A 82 36.09 -28.08 -12.53
C ALA A 82 34.62 -27.93 -12.09
N VAL A 83 34.00 -29.05 -11.70
CA VAL A 83 32.58 -29.15 -11.41
C VAL A 83 32.25 -29.01 -9.91
N LEU A 84 33.24 -29.18 -9.03
CA LEU A 84 33.18 -28.98 -7.57
C LEU A 84 33.10 -27.50 -7.15
N LYS A 85 32.14 -26.75 -7.70
CA LYS A 85 31.82 -25.36 -7.34
C LYS A 85 30.31 -25.12 -7.38
N GLY A 86 29.81 -24.35 -6.40
CA GLY A 86 28.42 -23.87 -6.36
C GLY A 86 27.40 -24.93 -5.96
N ASP A 87 26.14 -24.71 -6.33
CA ASP A 87 25.06 -25.68 -6.17
C ASP A 87 25.01 -26.67 -7.34
N GLY A 88 24.51 -27.87 -7.06
CA GLY A 88 24.44 -28.93 -8.06
C GLY A 88 23.56 -30.09 -7.61
N VAL A 89 23.29 -30.97 -8.57
CA VAL A 89 22.61 -32.25 -8.30
C VAL A 89 23.68 -33.28 -7.95
N LEU A 90 23.59 -33.81 -6.74
CA LEU A 90 24.33 -34.95 -6.25
C LEU A 90 23.46 -36.19 -6.41
N ILE A 91 23.94 -37.20 -7.13
CA ILE A 91 23.35 -38.54 -7.11
C ILE A 91 24.06 -39.33 -6.02
N HIS A 92 23.36 -39.55 -4.92
CA HIS A 92 23.81 -40.35 -3.81
C HIS A 92 23.55 -41.85 -4.10
N PRO A 93 24.51 -42.76 -3.82
CA PRO A 93 24.36 -44.20 -4.08
C PRO A 93 23.11 -44.85 -3.48
N THR A 94 22.79 -44.53 -2.22
CA THR A 94 21.60 -45.04 -1.50
C THR A 94 20.42 -44.06 -1.41
N ALA A 95 20.65 -42.74 -1.32
CA ALA A 95 19.58 -41.75 -1.14
C ALA A 95 19.03 -41.12 -2.44
N GLY A 96 19.61 -41.45 -3.61
CA GLY A 96 19.13 -40.93 -4.90
C GLY A 96 19.58 -39.49 -5.20
N SER A 97 18.85 -38.79 -6.07
CA SER A 97 19.21 -37.44 -6.53
C SER A 97 18.80 -36.36 -5.53
N MET A 98 19.75 -35.57 -5.05
CA MET A 98 19.53 -34.46 -4.12
C MET A 98 20.22 -33.20 -4.62
N ARG A 99 19.59 -32.04 -4.41
CA ARG A 99 20.24 -30.75 -4.68
C ARG A 99 21.01 -30.31 -3.44
N CYS A 100 22.32 -30.16 -3.60
CA CYS A 100 23.22 -29.85 -2.50
C CYS A 100 24.17 -28.71 -2.92
N TRP A 101 24.89 -28.17 -1.94
CA TRP A 101 26.01 -27.26 -2.13
C TRP A 101 27.27 -27.94 -1.63
N LEU A 102 28.40 -27.72 -2.30
CA LEU A 102 29.69 -28.11 -1.75
C LEU A 102 30.03 -27.20 -0.57
N HIS A 103 30.19 -27.79 0.61
CA HIS A 103 30.48 -27.08 1.86
C HIS A 103 32.00 -27.01 2.09
N GLY A 104 32.53 -25.79 2.16
CA GLY A 104 33.94 -25.55 2.50
C GLY A 104 34.94 -25.91 1.41
N LYS A 105 36.17 -26.22 1.82
CA LYS A 105 37.27 -26.64 0.94
C LYS A 105 37.31 -28.17 0.90
N TYR A 106 37.49 -28.77 -0.27
CA TYR A 106 37.74 -30.20 -0.39
C TYR A 106 39.23 -30.51 -0.28
N THR A 107 39.57 -31.67 0.28
CA THR A 107 40.96 -32.13 0.39
C THR A 107 41.19 -33.25 -0.62
N VAL A 108 42.24 -33.13 -1.42
CA VAL A 108 42.71 -34.19 -2.31
C VAL A 108 43.98 -34.77 -1.70
N ARG A 109 43.99 -36.07 -1.44
CA ARG A 109 45.17 -36.83 -1.01
C ARG A 109 45.62 -37.75 -2.12
N GLU A 110 46.86 -37.54 -2.56
CA GLU A 110 47.54 -38.38 -3.55
C GLU A 110 48.78 -38.98 -2.90
N ALA A 111 49.06 -40.25 -3.17
CA ALA A 111 50.27 -40.92 -2.69
C ALA A 111 51.07 -41.50 -3.88
N PRO A 112 51.73 -40.65 -4.70
CA PRO A 112 52.31 -41.05 -5.98
C PRO A 112 53.36 -42.16 -5.87
N THR A 113 54.06 -42.22 -4.72
CA THR A 113 55.20 -43.12 -4.50
C THR A 113 54.82 -44.46 -3.88
N SER A 114 53.65 -44.58 -3.20
CA SER A 114 53.23 -45.82 -2.54
C SER A 114 51.99 -46.48 -3.17
N MET A 115 51.15 -45.69 -3.84
CA MET A 115 49.93 -46.13 -4.52
C MET A 115 49.76 -45.32 -5.81
N GLY A 116 50.50 -45.69 -6.86
CA GLY A 116 50.35 -45.07 -8.17
C GLY A 116 48.94 -45.31 -8.74
N GLY A 117 48.33 -44.28 -9.32
CA GLY A 117 47.03 -44.39 -10.02
C GLY A 117 45.78 -44.21 -9.14
N VAL A 118 45.91 -43.71 -7.90
CA VAL A 118 44.77 -43.46 -6.99
C VAL A 118 44.82 -42.06 -6.39
N ALA A 119 43.72 -41.32 -6.49
CA ALA A 119 43.51 -40.06 -5.78
C ALA A 119 42.25 -40.16 -4.89
N ARG A 120 42.39 -39.82 -3.60
CA ARG A 120 41.28 -39.80 -2.64
C ARG A 120 40.84 -38.37 -2.38
N LEU A 121 39.54 -38.09 -2.50
CA LEU A 121 38.93 -36.79 -2.23
C LEU A 121 37.98 -36.89 -1.04
N ASP A 122 38.13 -36.00 -0.07
CA ASP A 122 37.14 -35.82 0.99
C ASP A 122 36.23 -34.65 0.60
N LEU A 123 34.97 -34.95 0.30
CA LEU A 123 33.94 -34.00 -0.15
C LEU A 123 32.87 -33.87 0.93
N THR A 124 32.51 -32.64 1.30
CA THR A 124 31.39 -32.38 2.22
C THR A 124 30.31 -31.62 1.45
N PHE A 125 29.10 -32.16 1.41
CA PHE A 125 27.94 -31.52 0.80
C PHE A 125 26.94 -31.12 1.88
N VAL A 126 26.29 -29.98 1.71
CA VAL A 126 25.19 -29.53 2.57
C VAL A 126 23.92 -29.41 1.75
N ARG A 127 22.82 -29.93 2.28
CA ARG A 127 21.48 -29.64 1.74
C ARG A 127 21.06 -28.25 2.21
N ALA A 128 20.96 -27.32 1.29
CA ALA A 128 20.47 -25.96 1.58
C ALA A 128 19.30 -25.60 0.65
N GLU A 129 18.65 -24.48 0.90
CA GLU A 129 17.77 -23.85 -0.08
C GLU A 129 18.47 -22.65 -0.70
N ALA A 130 18.00 -22.21 -1.88
CA ALA A 130 18.44 -20.95 -2.44
C ALA A 130 18.10 -19.81 -1.46
N ARG A 131 19.06 -18.91 -1.24
CA ARG A 131 18.96 -17.82 -0.27
C ARG A 131 17.71 -16.96 -0.54
N ARG A 132 16.70 -17.06 0.32
CA ARG A 132 15.55 -16.13 0.32
C ARG A 132 15.99 -14.88 1.07
N TYR A 133 16.23 -13.80 0.33
CA TYR A 133 16.31 -12.48 0.94
C TYR A 133 14.89 -12.02 1.32
N PRO A 134 14.68 -11.34 2.45
CA PRO A 134 13.45 -10.57 2.62
C PRO A 134 13.40 -9.54 1.49
N ALA A 135 12.42 -9.66 0.60
CA ALA A 135 12.13 -8.59 -0.34
C ALA A 135 11.53 -7.43 0.46
N GLY A 136 12.08 -6.22 0.29
CA GLY A 136 11.48 -5.03 0.90
C GLY A 136 10.07 -4.88 0.37
N ALA A 137 9.07 -4.93 1.26
CA ALA A 137 7.72 -4.50 0.90
C ALA A 137 7.75 -2.97 0.84
N THR A 138 7.52 -2.41 -0.35
CA THR A 138 7.34 -0.96 -0.50
C THR A 138 6.07 -0.55 0.26
N SER A 139 6.14 0.51 1.07
CA SER A 139 4.94 1.01 1.75
C SER A 139 3.95 1.55 0.72
N THR A 140 2.70 1.12 0.80
CA THR A 140 1.64 1.62 -0.09
C THR A 140 1.32 3.10 0.18
N SER A 141 1.51 3.57 1.42
CA SER A 141 1.38 4.99 1.80
C SER A 141 2.38 5.87 1.06
N ASP A 142 3.62 5.41 0.92
CA ASP A 142 4.70 6.18 0.28
C ASP A 142 4.48 6.26 -1.24
N GLN A 143 3.91 5.21 -1.83
CA GLN A 143 3.50 5.23 -3.23
C GLN A 143 2.40 6.26 -3.49
N VAL A 144 1.43 6.38 -2.56
CA VAL A 144 0.38 7.40 -2.64
C VAL A 144 0.99 8.80 -2.50
N ALA A 145 1.90 9.02 -1.55
CA ALA A 145 2.57 10.30 -1.37
C ALA A 145 3.37 10.72 -2.61
N SER A 146 4.15 9.82 -3.19
CA SER A 146 4.94 10.09 -4.40
C SER A 146 4.06 10.37 -5.63
N ALA A 147 2.96 9.63 -5.79
CA ALA A 147 2.00 9.88 -6.85
C ALA A 147 1.28 11.22 -6.66
N ALA A 148 0.98 11.61 -5.40
CA ALA A 148 0.38 12.89 -5.06
C ALA A 148 1.32 14.06 -5.39
N ASP A 149 2.61 13.97 -5.07
CA ASP A 149 3.63 14.97 -5.43
C ASP A 149 3.73 15.15 -6.95
N THR A 150 3.69 14.03 -7.69
CA THR A 150 3.76 14.04 -9.15
C THR A 150 2.51 14.68 -9.77
N ALA A 151 1.33 14.35 -9.25
CA ALA A 151 0.06 14.94 -9.68
C ALA A 151 0.02 16.45 -9.39
N GLU A 152 0.46 16.87 -8.20
CA GLU A 152 0.50 18.27 -7.79
C GLU A 152 1.40 19.09 -8.73
N LYS A 153 2.60 18.58 -9.00
CA LYS A 153 3.52 19.21 -9.96
C LYS A 153 2.89 19.32 -11.35
N SER A 154 2.26 18.26 -11.85
CA SER A 154 1.61 18.27 -13.16
C SER A 154 0.43 19.25 -13.25
N LEU A 155 -0.29 19.49 -12.14
CA LEU A 155 -1.36 20.49 -12.06
C LEU A 155 -0.79 21.91 -12.09
N ILE A 156 0.30 22.16 -11.36
CA ILE A 156 1.00 23.45 -11.38
C ILE A 156 1.55 23.75 -12.79
N ASP A 157 2.13 22.74 -13.45
CA ASP A 157 2.64 22.86 -14.82
C ASP A 157 1.50 23.09 -15.84
N SER A 158 0.35 22.43 -15.69
CA SER A 158 -0.84 22.69 -16.54
C SER A 158 -1.40 24.09 -16.31
N LEU A 159 -1.49 24.56 -15.06
CA LEU A 159 -1.91 25.93 -14.76
C LEU A 159 -0.95 26.94 -15.40
N ALA A 160 0.37 26.72 -15.29
CA ALA A 160 1.39 27.56 -15.90
C ALA A 160 1.27 27.66 -17.42
N ALA A 161 0.85 26.59 -18.10
CA ALA A 161 0.69 26.56 -19.54
C ALA A 161 -0.65 27.13 -20.02
N ASN A 162 -1.74 26.89 -19.27
CA ASN A 162 -3.11 27.12 -19.74
C ASN A 162 -3.78 28.37 -19.15
N PHE A 163 -3.15 29.04 -18.17
CA PHE A 163 -3.69 30.26 -17.55
C PHE A 163 -2.86 31.48 -17.93
N SER A 164 -3.50 32.49 -18.53
CA SER A 164 -2.88 33.79 -18.79
C SER A 164 -3.89 34.93 -18.60
N LEU A 165 -3.42 36.02 -17.98
CA LEU A 165 -4.17 37.26 -17.81
C LEU A 165 -3.65 38.43 -18.66
N SER A 166 -2.59 38.23 -19.46
CA SER A 166 -1.90 39.32 -20.16
C SER A 166 -2.76 40.02 -21.22
N ASP A 167 -3.63 39.27 -21.87
CA ASP A 167 -4.37 39.73 -23.06
C ASP A 167 -5.80 40.19 -22.72
N LEU A 168 -6.16 40.18 -21.43
CA LEU A 168 -7.48 40.56 -20.95
C LEU A 168 -7.60 42.08 -20.77
N ALA A 169 -8.79 42.61 -21.05
CA ALA A 169 -9.13 44.00 -20.77
C ALA A 169 -9.10 44.27 -19.24
N GLY A 170 -8.85 45.51 -18.82
CA GLY A 170 -8.71 45.85 -17.38
C GLY A 170 -9.88 45.37 -16.50
N TRP A 171 -11.13 45.59 -16.95
CA TRP A 171 -12.31 45.10 -16.21
C TRP A 171 -12.35 43.57 -16.09
N ALA A 172 -11.87 42.86 -17.11
CA ALA A 172 -11.89 41.40 -17.18
C ALA A 172 -10.76 40.81 -16.32
N HIS A 173 -9.61 41.47 -16.29
CA HIS A 173 -8.52 41.20 -15.37
C HIS A 173 -8.98 41.33 -13.91
N ASP A 174 -9.60 42.46 -13.56
CA ASP A 174 -10.12 42.70 -12.20
C ASP A 174 -11.19 41.67 -11.81
N ASN A 175 -12.07 41.29 -12.75
CA ASN A 175 -13.10 40.29 -12.52
C ASN A 175 -12.51 38.91 -12.16
N VAL A 176 -11.54 38.43 -12.94
CA VAL A 176 -10.90 37.13 -12.66
C VAL A 176 -10.18 37.17 -11.32
N LEU A 177 -9.52 38.29 -11.01
CA LEU A 177 -8.80 38.47 -9.75
C LEU A 177 -9.75 38.47 -8.54
N ASP A 178 -10.89 39.15 -8.62
CA ASP A 178 -11.89 39.18 -7.54
C ASP A 178 -12.58 37.82 -7.35
N ARG A 179 -12.88 37.12 -8.45
CA ARG A 179 -13.42 35.75 -8.42
C ARG A 179 -12.44 34.77 -7.79
N MET A 180 -11.16 34.91 -8.14
CA MET A 180 -10.08 34.14 -7.56
C MET A 180 -9.91 34.41 -6.06
N ARG A 181 -9.99 35.68 -5.62
CA ARG A 181 -10.01 36.03 -4.18
C ARG A 181 -11.17 35.36 -3.47
N SER A 182 -12.37 35.44 -4.04
CA SER A 182 -13.56 34.78 -3.47
C SER A 182 -13.38 33.26 -3.38
N GLY A 183 -12.77 32.63 -4.38
CA GLY A 183 -12.45 31.20 -4.35
C GLY A 183 -11.46 30.86 -3.23
N LEU A 184 -10.41 31.67 -3.09
CA LEU A 184 -9.43 31.52 -2.00
C LEU A 184 -10.05 31.73 -0.62
N ASP A 185 -10.95 32.70 -0.46
CA ASP A 185 -11.71 32.92 0.78
C ASP A 185 -12.53 31.68 1.16
N VAL A 186 -13.21 31.06 0.19
CA VAL A 186 -14.02 29.86 0.44
C VAL A 186 -13.15 28.65 0.80
N LEU A 187 -12.03 28.45 0.10
CA LEU A 187 -11.06 27.41 0.43
C LEU A 187 -10.52 27.62 1.84
N TRP A 188 -10.12 28.86 2.14
CA TRP A 188 -9.61 29.24 3.45
C TRP A 188 -10.64 29.02 4.56
N ASP A 189 -11.89 29.46 4.40
CA ASP A 189 -12.97 29.23 5.37
C ASP A 189 -13.18 27.72 5.58
N GLY A 190 -13.18 26.94 4.50
CA GLY A 190 -13.31 25.49 4.54
C GLY A 190 -12.20 24.77 5.30
N ILE A 191 -10.95 25.24 5.19
CA ILE A 191 -9.77 24.61 5.79
C ILE A 191 -9.43 25.20 7.16
N SER A 192 -9.90 26.41 7.47
CA SER A 192 -9.67 27.08 8.76
C SER A 192 -10.19 26.27 9.96
N TYR A 193 -11.15 25.37 9.75
CA TYR A 193 -11.61 24.41 10.77
C TYR A 193 -10.54 23.36 11.10
N VAL A 194 -9.81 22.88 10.09
CA VAL A 194 -8.68 21.97 10.21
C VAL A 194 -7.49 22.69 10.82
N ASN A 195 -7.19 23.90 10.34
CA ASN A 195 -6.10 24.74 10.85
C ASN A 195 -6.32 25.26 12.27
N ARG A 196 -7.53 25.23 12.83
CA ARG A 196 -7.74 25.49 14.26
C ARG A 196 -7.20 24.37 15.16
N ALA A 197 -6.95 23.19 14.61
CA ALA A 197 -6.26 22.09 15.29
C ALA A 197 -4.73 22.13 15.12
N PHE A 198 -4.18 23.02 14.27
CA PHE A 198 -2.74 23.14 14.00
C PHE A 198 -2.27 24.59 14.24
N ASP A 199 -1.28 24.81 15.12
CA ASP A 199 -0.77 26.15 15.49
C ASP A 199 -0.21 27.00 14.31
N THR A 200 -0.19 26.47 13.09
CA THR A 200 0.09 27.12 11.80
C THR A 200 -0.86 28.29 11.46
N TYR A 201 -1.97 28.43 12.21
CA TYR A 201 -2.96 29.52 12.07
C TYR A 201 -2.34 30.92 12.04
N ASN A 202 -1.29 31.19 12.83
CA ASN A 202 -0.70 32.54 12.91
C ASN A 202 0.29 32.86 11.77
N SER A 203 0.92 31.87 11.13
CA SER A 203 1.86 32.13 10.02
C SER A 203 1.14 32.29 8.68
N LEU A 204 0.08 31.51 8.44
CA LEU A 204 -0.69 31.56 7.20
C LEU A 204 -1.64 32.77 7.15
N VAL A 205 -2.19 33.23 8.28
CA VAL A 205 -2.96 34.49 8.34
C VAL A 205 -2.07 35.70 7.96
N SER A 206 -0.80 35.71 8.36
CA SER A 206 0.18 36.72 7.93
C SER A 206 0.45 36.65 6.42
N GLN A 207 0.46 35.45 5.85
CA GLN A 207 0.70 35.21 4.42
C GLN A 207 -0.53 35.50 3.55
N TYR A 208 -1.76 35.23 4.04
CA TYR A 208 -3.02 35.53 3.38
C TYR A 208 -3.23 37.04 3.21
N VAL A 209 -2.93 37.82 4.26
CA VAL A 209 -2.99 39.30 4.23
C VAL A 209 -1.92 39.90 3.30
N THR A 210 -0.88 39.15 2.96
CA THR A 210 0.27 39.61 2.15
C THR A 210 0.36 38.87 0.82
N PHE A 211 -0.76 38.46 0.21
CA PHE A 211 -0.76 37.79 -1.09
C PHE A 211 -0.89 38.85 -2.21
N PRO A 212 0.21 39.28 -2.89
CA PRO A 212 0.12 40.20 -4.02
C PRO A 212 -0.41 39.44 -5.24
N LEU A 213 -1.70 39.09 -5.22
CA LEU A 213 -2.35 38.31 -6.27
C LEU A 213 -2.16 38.92 -7.67
N THR A 214 -2.04 40.25 -7.75
CA THR A 214 -1.80 40.95 -9.01
C THR A 214 -0.42 40.63 -9.62
N GLU A 215 0.63 40.50 -8.80
CA GLU A 215 1.97 40.11 -9.27
C GLU A 215 2.05 38.60 -9.50
N LEU A 216 1.38 37.82 -8.66
CA LEU A 216 1.43 36.37 -8.72
C LEU A 216 0.58 35.79 -9.86
N ALA A 217 -0.54 36.42 -10.20
CA ALA A 217 -1.35 36.02 -11.35
C ALA A 217 -0.66 36.31 -12.69
N ALA A 218 0.38 37.15 -12.70
CA ALA A 218 1.27 37.32 -13.85
C ALA A 218 2.25 36.14 -14.02
N ILE A 219 2.44 35.30 -12.99
CA ILE A 219 3.29 34.11 -13.01
C ILE A 219 2.48 32.90 -12.49
N PRO A 220 1.66 32.25 -13.36
CA PRO A 220 0.68 31.26 -12.91
C PRO A 220 1.29 30.05 -12.19
N GLY A 221 2.53 29.65 -12.53
CA GLY A 221 3.22 28.58 -11.81
C GLY A 221 3.55 28.90 -10.35
N GLN A 222 3.93 30.16 -10.04
CA GLN A 222 4.13 30.59 -8.64
C GLN A 222 2.82 30.73 -7.90
N LEU A 223 1.76 31.11 -8.62
CA LEU A 223 0.43 31.11 -8.04
C LEU A 223 -0.01 29.69 -7.65
N GLY A 224 0.16 28.74 -8.57
CA GLY A 224 -0.16 27.33 -8.33
C GLY A 224 0.57 26.78 -7.12
N SER A 225 1.89 27.00 -7.02
CA SER A 225 2.67 26.53 -5.86
C SER A 225 2.20 27.15 -4.54
N ARG A 226 1.84 28.43 -4.51
CA ARG A 226 1.34 29.06 -3.27
C ARG A 226 -0.03 28.55 -2.84
N ILE A 227 -0.90 28.24 -3.79
CA ILE A 227 -2.19 27.59 -3.48
C ILE A 227 -1.97 26.17 -2.96
N ALA A 228 -1.03 25.43 -3.57
CA ALA A 228 -0.67 24.09 -3.11
C ALA A 228 -0.03 24.13 -1.70
N ASP A 229 0.87 25.07 -1.45
CA ASP A 229 1.46 25.33 -0.12
C ASP A 229 0.37 25.62 0.94
N LEU A 230 -0.69 26.35 0.56
CA LEU A 230 -1.82 26.67 1.46
C LEU A 230 -2.64 25.43 1.84
N LEU A 231 -2.71 24.46 0.93
CA LEU A 231 -3.44 23.20 1.05
C LEU A 231 -2.55 22.06 1.59
N ALA A 232 -1.27 22.34 1.83
CA ALA A 232 -0.33 21.35 2.33
C ALA A 232 -0.69 20.96 3.77
N ILE A 233 -0.86 19.66 3.98
CA ILE A 233 -1.03 19.09 5.31
C ILE A 233 0.30 18.50 5.79
N PRO A 234 0.56 18.49 7.11
CA PRO A 234 1.74 17.85 7.68
C PRO A 234 1.87 16.37 7.27
N GLU A 235 3.11 15.89 7.13
CA GLU A 235 3.41 14.48 6.84
C GLU A 235 2.99 13.53 7.98
N THR A 236 2.84 14.05 9.19
CA THR A 236 2.48 13.28 10.39
C THR A 236 1.25 13.88 11.08
N LEU A 237 0.11 13.25 10.84
CA LEU A 237 -1.17 13.57 11.46
C LEU A 237 -1.64 12.43 12.35
N THR A 238 -2.40 12.77 13.39
CA THR A 238 -3.24 11.78 14.08
C THR A 238 -4.41 11.40 13.18
N SER A 239 -4.98 10.20 13.36
CA SER A 239 -6.11 9.72 12.54
C SER A 239 -7.30 10.70 12.56
N ASN A 240 -7.63 11.27 13.73
CA ASN A 240 -8.70 12.26 13.86
C ASN A 240 -8.43 13.53 13.04
N GLN A 241 -7.19 14.02 13.10
CA GLN A 241 -6.76 15.18 12.31
C GLN A 241 -6.79 14.91 10.80
N ALA A 242 -6.44 13.69 10.40
CA ALA A 242 -6.54 13.26 9.01
C ALA A 242 -8.00 13.20 8.53
N TRP A 243 -8.92 12.75 9.39
CA TRP A 243 -10.37 12.82 9.13
C TRP A 243 -10.87 14.26 8.99
N ASP A 244 -10.42 15.17 9.85
CA ASP A 244 -10.78 16.59 9.76
C ASP A 244 -10.29 17.19 8.42
N ALA A 245 -9.03 16.94 8.04
CA ALA A 245 -8.47 17.37 6.76
C ALA A 245 -9.24 16.82 5.54
N PHE A 246 -9.57 15.52 5.57
CA PHE A 246 -10.41 14.89 4.55
C PHE A 246 -11.80 15.53 4.50
N SER A 247 -12.43 15.79 5.64
CA SER A 247 -13.77 16.38 5.71
C SER A 247 -13.82 17.79 5.09
N ALA A 248 -12.80 18.61 5.34
CA ALA A 248 -12.67 19.94 4.76
C ALA A 248 -12.49 19.86 3.25
N ALA A 249 -11.60 18.98 2.78
CA ALA A 249 -11.41 18.74 1.35
C ALA A 249 -12.70 18.30 0.67
N ARG A 250 -13.39 17.35 1.29
CA ARG A 250 -14.62 16.75 0.77
C ARG A 250 -15.76 17.76 0.62
N ASN A 251 -15.87 18.68 1.57
CA ASN A 251 -16.85 19.77 1.58
C ASN A 251 -16.58 20.84 0.51
N LEU A 252 -15.39 20.86 -0.08
CA LEU A 252 -14.99 21.77 -1.15
C LEU A 252 -15.15 21.14 -2.54
N TRP A 253 -15.20 19.80 -2.64
CA TRP A 253 -15.36 19.11 -3.92
C TRP A 253 -16.68 19.41 -4.59
N LYS A 254 -16.62 19.61 -5.91
CA LYS A 254 -17.79 19.77 -6.78
C LYS A 254 -18.70 18.54 -6.73
N ALA A 255 -20.01 18.78 -6.77
CA ALA A 255 -21.01 17.73 -6.88
C ALA A 255 -20.79 17.01 -8.22
N PRO A 256 -20.89 15.67 -8.22
CA PRO A 256 -20.91 14.94 -9.47
C PRO A 256 -22.10 15.42 -10.32
N SER A 257 -21.84 15.59 -11.61
CA SER A 257 -22.78 16.14 -12.59
C SER A 257 -24.06 15.30 -12.79
N THR A 258 -24.14 14.12 -12.17
CA THR A 258 -25.20 13.11 -12.32
C THR A 258 -26.21 13.06 -11.17
N SER A 259 -26.06 13.87 -10.12
CA SER A 259 -26.98 13.84 -8.96
C SER A 259 -28.25 14.66 -9.20
N SER A 260 -29.17 14.11 -9.99
CA SER A 260 -30.60 14.45 -9.90
C SER A 260 -31.21 13.72 -8.71
N LEU A 261 -30.97 14.22 -7.49
CA LEU A 261 -31.67 13.73 -6.30
C LEU A 261 -32.44 14.91 -5.71
N THR A 262 -33.76 14.78 -5.75
CA THR A 262 -34.74 15.65 -5.10
C THR A 262 -34.36 15.88 -3.64
N VAL A 263 -34.00 17.11 -3.29
CA VAL A 263 -33.69 17.52 -1.91
C VAL A 263 -34.99 17.91 -1.22
N ASP A 264 -35.31 17.25 -0.11
CA ASP A 264 -36.35 17.66 0.84
C ASP A 264 -35.96 19.01 1.48
N ALA A 265 -36.93 19.91 1.63
CA ALA A 265 -36.73 21.36 1.84
C ALA A 265 -36.23 21.78 3.24
N GLY A 266 -35.57 20.89 3.98
CA GLY A 266 -35.04 21.16 5.33
C GLY A 266 -33.60 20.70 5.57
N SER A 267 -32.98 19.96 4.65
CA SER A 267 -31.59 19.52 4.73
C SER A 267 -30.72 20.38 3.81
N ALA A 268 -29.52 20.76 4.26
CA ALA A 268 -28.50 21.36 3.39
C ALA A 268 -28.40 20.50 2.10
N PRO A 269 -28.41 21.08 0.89
CA PRO A 269 -28.36 20.31 -0.35
C PRO A 269 -27.06 19.51 -0.40
N GLN A 270 -27.13 18.20 -0.17
CA GLN A 270 -25.93 17.37 -0.04
C GLN A 270 -25.57 16.72 -1.36
N ALA A 271 -24.37 17.01 -1.84
CA ALA A 271 -23.74 16.37 -2.98
C ALA A 271 -23.22 14.95 -2.69
N ILE A 272 -23.61 14.35 -1.56
CA ILE A 272 -23.05 13.11 -1.03
C ILE A 272 -24.19 12.10 -0.89
N ALA A 273 -23.95 10.86 -1.35
CA ALA A 273 -24.92 9.79 -1.18
C ALA A 273 -25.16 9.52 0.32
N PRO A 274 -26.41 9.27 0.77
CA PRO A 274 -26.72 9.01 2.17
C PRO A 274 -25.91 7.86 2.79
N SER A 275 -25.53 6.85 1.99
CA SER A 275 -24.68 5.74 2.41
C SER A 275 -23.25 6.18 2.76
N ILE A 276 -22.66 7.07 1.96
CA ILE A 276 -21.31 7.63 2.19
C ILE A 276 -21.35 8.55 3.42
N ALA A 277 -22.36 9.42 3.52
CA ALA A 277 -22.54 10.27 4.70
C ALA A 277 -22.68 9.45 6.00
N ALA A 278 -23.44 8.34 5.96
CA ALA A 278 -23.57 7.44 7.10
C ALA A 278 -22.26 6.71 7.45
N ALA A 279 -21.41 6.38 6.47
CA ALA A 279 -20.12 5.76 6.70
C ALA A 279 -19.13 6.71 7.40
N TYR A 280 -19.17 8.01 7.06
CA TYR A 280 -18.32 9.03 7.68
C TYR A 280 -18.87 9.62 8.98
N ALA A 281 -20.13 9.34 9.32
CA ALA A 281 -20.77 9.88 10.51
C ALA A 281 -20.05 9.49 11.82
N SER A 282 -19.45 8.29 11.89
CA SER A 282 -18.66 7.87 13.06
C SER A 282 -17.37 8.68 13.21
N ALA A 283 -16.84 9.22 12.12
CA ALA A 283 -15.66 10.07 12.10
C ALA A 283 -15.99 11.56 12.34
N GLY A 284 -17.23 11.91 12.68
CA GLY A 284 -17.63 13.29 12.99
C GLY A 284 -17.79 14.20 11.76
N PHE A 285 -17.86 13.64 10.54
CA PHE A 285 -18.06 14.41 9.32
C PHE A 285 -19.36 15.21 9.33
N VAL A 286 -19.26 16.54 9.16
CA VAL A 286 -20.41 17.44 9.02
C VAL A 286 -20.41 18.09 7.63
N PRO A 287 -21.34 17.69 6.76
CA PRO A 287 -21.45 18.29 5.44
C PRO A 287 -21.98 19.73 5.47
N ASN A 288 -21.46 20.60 4.60
CA ASN A 288 -21.76 22.03 4.55
C ASN A 288 -21.92 22.57 3.11
N ASN A 289 -22.15 23.89 2.98
CA ASN A 289 -22.42 24.55 1.71
C ASN A 289 -21.17 25.14 1.02
N ASN A 290 -19.95 24.79 1.45
CA ASN A 290 -18.72 25.41 0.92
C ASN A 290 -18.52 25.10 -0.58
N GLN A 291 -18.89 23.91 -1.01
CA GLN A 291 -18.93 23.58 -2.43
C GLN A 291 -19.76 24.58 -3.25
N ALA A 292 -20.96 24.94 -2.80
CA ALA A 292 -21.83 25.85 -3.54
C ALA A 292 -21.22 27.26 -3.63
N LYS A 293 -20.62 27.73 -2.53
CA LYS A 293 -19.87 28.99 -2.51
C LYS A 293 -18.66 28.96 -3.45
N LEU A 294 -17.94 27.85 -3.51
CA LEU A 294 -16.78 27.68 -4.38
C LEU A 294 -17.21 27.67 -5.86
N ALA A 295 -18.28 26.95 -6.18
CA ALA A 295 -18.86 26.96 -7.52
C ALA A 295 -19.31 28.37 -7.93
N GLU A 296 -19.98 29.10 -7.03
CA GLU A 296 -20.38 30.49 -7.27
C GLU A 296 -19.16 31.40 -7.49
N ALA A 297 -18.08 31.21 -6.75
CA ALA A 297 -16.84 31.97 -6.91
C ALA A 297 -16.21 31.83 -8.30
N PHE A 298 -16.36 30.69 -8.98
CA PHE A 298 -15.86 30.47 -10.35
C PHE A 298 -16.92 30.61 -11.45
N THR A 299 -18.16 30.97 -11.10
CA THR A 299 -19.17 31.32 -12.11
C THR A 299 -18.95 32.73 -12.66
N PRO A 300 -18.83 32.91 -14.00
CA PRO A 300 -18.70 34.23 -14.59
C PRO A 300 -20.01 35.02 -14.43
N ASP A 301 -19.91 36.35 -14.37
CA ASP A 301 -21.08 37.22 -14.20
C ASP A 301 -22.09 37.04 -15.36
N PRO A 302 -23.38 36.85 -15.05
CA PRO A 302 -24.40 36.67 -16.08
C PRO A 302 -24.49 37.92 -16.95
N SER A 303 -24.39 37.75 -18.27
CA SER A 303 -24.52 38.83 -19.24
C SER A 303 -25.28 38.37 -20.47
N PRO A 304 -26.19 39.19 -21.01
CA PRO A 304 -26.91 38.87 -22.25
C PRO A 304 -26.02 38.96 -23.50
N TYR A 305 -24.79 39.43 -23.38
CA TYR A 305 -23.85 39.58 -24.49
C TYR A 305 -22.67 38.62 -24.34
N GLU A 306 -22.49 37.71 -25.29
CA GLU A 306 -21.27 36.91 -25.41
C GLU A 306 -20.22 37.65 -26.24
N THR A 307 -19.15 38.11 -25.59
CA THR A 307 -18.00 38.73 -26.26
C THR A 307 -16.79 37.80 -26.14
N ALA A 308 -15.82 37.94 -27.07
CA ALA A 308 -14.58 37.16 -27.03
C ALA A 308 -13.83 37.28 -25.68
N THR A 309 -13.85 38.47 -25.07
CA THR A 309 -13.27 38.69 -23.75
C THR A 309 -14.03 37.93 -22.65
N ARG A 310 -15.35 37.84 -22.71
CA ARG A 310 -16.14 37.06 -21.74
C ARG A 310 -15.90 35.56 -21.87
N THR A 311 -15.72 35.06 -23.10
CA THR A 311 -15.32 33.65 -23.30
C THR A 311 -13.92 33.37 -22.75
N GLN A 312 -12.98 34.32 -22.88
CA GLN A 312 -11.64 34.21 -22.26
C GLN A 312 -11.71 34.21 -20.73
N VAL A 313 -12.54 35.09 -20.13
CA VAL A 313 -12.79 35.09 -18.67
C VAL A 313 -13.36 33.75 -18.21
N ALA A 314 -14.39 33.24 -18.89
CA ALA A 314 -15.01 31.95 -18.54
C ALA A 314 -14.00 30.80 -18.64
N GLN A 315 -13.14 30.80 -19.66
CA GLN A 315 -12.08 29.81 -19.81
C GLN A 315 -11.03 29.91 -18.69
N ALA A 316 -10.58 31.12 -18.34
CA ALA A 316 -9.62 31.34 -17.25
C ALA A 316 -10.18 30.87 -15.89
N LEU A 317 -11.45 31.20 -15.59
CA LEU A 317 -12.13 30.74 -14.38
C LEU A 317 -12.29 29.21 -14.35
N LYS A 318 -12.57 28.59 -15.50
CA LYS A 318 -12.65 27.12 -15.60
C LYS A 318 -11.29 26.45 -15.37
N THR A 319 -10.20 27.00 -15.92
CA THR A 319 -8.84 26.50 -15.66
C THR A 319 -8.49 26.60 -14.17
N LEU A 320 -8.83 27.72 -13.52
CA LEU A 320 -8.65 27.88 -12.07
C LEU A 320 -9.50 26.88 -11.28
N GLU A 321 -10.79 26.75 -11.59
CA GLU A 321 -11.69 25.79 -10.92
C GLU A 321 -11.14 24.36 -11.01
N GLY A 322 -10.65 23.95 -12.19
CA GLY A 322 -10.02 22.64 -12.40
C GLY A 322 -8.77 22.45 -11.52
N PHE A 323 -7.89 23.45 -11.50
CA PHE A 323 -6.70 23.45 -10.66
C PHE A 323 -7.04 23.33 -9.17
N PHE A 324 -7.98 24.16 -8.66
CA PHE A 324 -8.41 24.11 -7.26
C PHE A 324 -9.01 22.76 -6.88
N ASN A 325 -9.91 22.22 -7.71
CA ASN A 325 -10.46 20.88 -7.46
C ASN A 325 -9.38 19.80 -7.45
N GLY A 326 -8.38 19.90 -8.31
CA GLY A 326 -7.23 18.99 -8.35
C GLY A 326 -6.42 19.02 -7.05
N VAL A 327 -5.98 20.20 -6.61
CA VAL A 327 -5.15 20.34 -5.39
C VAL A 327 -5.93 19.95 -4.13
N VAL A 328 -7.22 20.31 -4.04
CA VAL A 328 -8.08 19.88 -2.92
C VAL A 328 -8.25 18.35 -2.91
N THR A 329 -8.33 17.71 -4.07
CA THR A 329 -8.37 16.24 -4.16
C THR A 329 -7.04 15.61 -3.72
N ILE A 330 -5.90 16.22 -4.05
CA ILE A 330 -4.59 15.78 -3.56
C ILE A 330 -4.49 15.90 -2.04
N MET A 331 -4.96 17.01 -1.46
CA MET A 331 -5.04 17.17 0.00
C MET A 331 -5.86 16.04 0.64
N ALA A 332 -7.02 15.71 0.07
CA ALA A 332 -7.86 14.61 0.56
C ALA A 332 -7.15 13.25 0.45
N VAL A 333 -6.44 12.99 -0.66
CA VAL A 333 -5.68 11.74 -0.85
C VAL A 333 -4.58 11.61 0.20
N ARG A 334 -3.79 12.67 0.43
CA ARG A 334 -2.76 12.70 1.46
C ARG A 334 -3.36 12.49 2.86
N ALA A 335 -4.53 13.06 3.12
CA ALA A 335 -5.24 12.87 4.38
C ALA A 335 -5.68 11.40 4.55
N VAL A 336 -6.30 10.80 3.54
CA VAL A 336 -6.76 9.40 3.56
C VAL A 336 -5.61 8.41 3.77
N ALA A 337 -4.44 8.68 3.21
CA ALA A 337 -3.24 7.88 3.44
C ALA A 337 -2.83 7.81 4.92
N GLN A 338 -3.20 8.83 5.73
CA GLN A 338 -2.90 8.92 7.17
C GLN A 338 -4.08 8.52 8.09
N ILE A 339 -5.26 8.26 7.52
CA ILE A 339 -6.44 7.80 8.28
C ILE A 339 -6.27 6.34 8.70
N GLU A 340 -6.50 6.07 9.98
CA GLU A 340 -6.71 4.71 10.50
C GLU A 340 -8.15 4.27 10.22
N LEU A 341 -8.32 3.17 9.48
CA LEU A 341 -9.63 2.65 9.09
C LEU A 341 -10.21 1.80 10.22
N GLU A 342 -11.40 2.12 10.69
CA GLU A 342 -12.03 1.37 11.78
C GLU A 342 -12.83 0.17 11.25
N ASN A 343 -13.40 0.29 10.05
CA ASN A 343 -14.28 -0.72 9.49
C ASN A 343 -14.25 -0.77 7.95
N TYR A 344 -14.71 -1.89 7.41
CA TYR A 344 -14.75 -2.11 5.96
C TYR A 344 -15.66 -1.12 5.21
N ASP A 345 -16.78 -0.69 5.81
CA ASP A 345 -17.72 0.25 5.18
C ASP A 345 -17.09 1.62 4.93
N GLN A 346 -16.28 2.12 5.89
CA GLN A 346 -15.48 3.35 5.73
C GLN A 346 -14.50 3.21 4.56
N ALA A 347 -13.82 2.07 4.46
CA ALA A 347 -12.87 1.82 3.36
C ALA A 347 -13.57 1.82 1.99
N VAL A 348 -14.76 1.21 1.90
CA VAL A 348 -15.58 1.20 0.67
C VAL A 348 -16.08 2.60 0.33
N ALA A 349 -16.54 3.36 1.34
CA ALA A 349 -17.01 4.73 1.15
C ALA A 349 -15.88 5.64 0.63
N LEU A 350 -14.72 5.65 1.29
CA LEU A 350 -13.53 6.40 0.88
C LEU A 350 -13.11 6.04 -0.55
N ARG A 351 -13.08 4.74 -0.87
CA ARG A 351 -12.75 4.25 -2.21
C ARG A 351 -13.74 4.77 -3.25
N SER A 352 -15.03 4.68 -2.99
CA SER A 352 -16.07 5.13 -3.94
C SER A 352 -15.98 6.64 -4.18
N ASP A 353 -15.81 7.41 -3.11
CA ASP A 353 -15.83 8.87 -3.12
C ASP A 353 -14.59 9.44 -3.82
N LEU A 354 -13.39 8.95 -3.48
CA LEU A 354 -12.15 9.33 -4.17
C LEU A 354 -12.14 8.88 -5.63
N ASN A 355 -12.62 7.67 -5.92
CA ASN A 355 -12.68 7.19 -7.30
C ASN A 355 -13.60 8.06 -8.16
N GLN A 356 -14.75 8.46 -7.61
CA GLN A 356 -15.66 9.36 -8.29
C GLN A 356 -15.01 10.72 -8.55
N GLN A 357 -14.40 11.33 -7.53
CA GLN A 357 -13.77 12.64 -7.66
C GLN A 357 -12.58 12.63 -8.63
N ILE A 358 -11.68 11.64 -8.53
CA ILE A 358 -10.52 11.53 -9.42
C ILE A 358 -10.98 11.25 -10.86
N ASN A 359 -12.04 10.45 -11.06
CA ASN A 359 -12.58 10.20 -12.39
C ASN A 359 -13.16 11.48 -13.04
N GLU A 360 -13.84 12.34 -12.28
CA GLU A 360 -14.28 13.66 -12.78
C GLU A 360 -13.08 14.53 -13.21
N LEU A 361 -11.99 14.52 -12.44
CA LEU A 361 -10.75 15.21 -12.83
C LEU A 361 -10.08 14.60 -14.06
N LEU A 362 -10.11 13.27 -14.21
CA LEU A 362 -9.60 12.59 -15.40
C LEU A 362 -10.38 12.97 -16.66
N ILE A 363 -11.70 13.05 -16.56
CA ILE A 363 -12.57 13.52 -17.66
C ILE A 363 -12.27 14.99 -17.98
N ALA A 364 -12.10 15.85 -16.96
CA ALA A 364 -11.79 17.26 -17.16
C ALA A 364 -10.41 17.46 -17.83
N SER A 365 -9.38 16.77 -17.34
CA SER A 365 -8.01 16.83 -17.90
C SER A 365 -7.92 16.28 -19.33
N ALA A 366 -8.77 15.32 -19.71
CA ALA A 366 -8.82 14.84 -21.09
C ALA A 366 -9.29 15.90 -22.10
N ALA A 367 -9.97 16.95 -21.63
CA ALA A 367 -10.40 18.09 -22.43
C ALA A 367 -9.39 19.24 -22.46
N GLU A 368 -8.30 19.17 -21.70
CA GLU A 368 -7.25 20.19 -21.69
C GLU A 368 -6.40 20.09 -22.98
N PRO A 369 -5.93 21.23 -23.52
CA PRO A 369 -5.00 21.21 -24.64
C PRO A 369 -3.74 20.42 -24.26
N VAL A 370 -3.28 19.52 -25.13
CA VAL A 370 -2.01 18.80 -24.97
C VAL A 370 -0.88 19.82 -25.14
N GLY A 371 -0.49 20.45 -24.04
CA GLY A 371 0.51 21.51 -23.99
C GLY A 371 1.06 21.65 -22.59
N GLY A 372 1.69 20.60 -22.06
CA GLY A 372 2.38 20.64 -20.77
C GLY A 372 3.85 21.02 -20.94
N VAL A 373 4.38 21.80 -19.99
CA VAL A 373 5.81 22.18 -19.90
C VAL A 373 6.67 21.03 -19.33
N GLY A 374 6.13 19.82 -19.20
CA GLY A 374 6.80 18.65 -18.60
C GLY A 374 6.55 17.32 -19.32
N ASP A 375 7.33 16.30 -18.96
CA ASP A 375 7.30 14.96 -19.60
C ASP A 375 6.04 14.15 -19.26
N VAL A 376 5.32 14.51 -18.19
CA VAL A 376 4.15 13.78 -17.69
C VAL A 376 2.91 14.67 -17.82
N THR A 377 1.87 14.16 -18.48
CA THR A 377 0.60 14.89 -18.58
C THR A 377 -0.17 14.84 -17.27
N THR A 378 -1.00 15.85 -17.00
CA THR A 378 -1.90 15.85 -15.82
C THR A 378 -2.80 14.63 -15.79
N HIS A 379 -3.26 14.17 -16.96
CA HIS A 379 -4.04 12.95 -17.08
C HIS A 379 -3.27 11.72 -16.60
N ASP A 380 -2.04 11.52 -17.09
CA ASP A 380 -1.20 10.36 -16.70
C ASP A 380 -0.86 10.39 -15.22
N ALA A 381 -0.55 11.58 -14.67
CA ALA A 381 -0.27 11.74 -13.25
C ALA A 381 -1.50 11.42 -12.37
N LEU A 382 -2.69 11.83 -12.79
CA LEU A 382 -3.95 11.49 -12.10
C LEU A 382 -4.29 9.99 -12.20
N VAL A 383 -3.98 9.32 -13.31
CA VAL A 383 -4.14 7.86 -13.45
C VAL A 383 -3.19 7.13 -12.49
N ALA A 384 -1.94 7.58 -12.40
CA ALA A 384 -0.98 7.04 -11.44
C ALA A 384 -1.44 7.24 -9.99
N LEU A 385 -1.96 8.44 -9.67
CA LEU A 385 -2.53 8.74 -8.35
C LEU A 385 -3.72 7.84 -8.02
N GLN A 386 -4.68 7.68 -8.94
CA GLN A 386 -5.83 6.81 -8.76
C GLN A 386 -5.38 5.37 -8.47
N THR A 387 -4.41 4.86 -9.23
CA THR A 387 -3.88 3.51 -9.08
C THR A 387 -3.21 3.32 -7.71
N ALA A 388 -2.40 4.28 -7.28
CA ALA A 388 -1.73 4.23 -5.98
C ALA A 388 -2.75 4.24 -4.82
N VAL A 389 -3.74 5.14 -4.88
CA VAL A 389 -4.79 5.28 -3.84
C VAL A 389 -5.64 4.03 -3.73
N LEU A 390 -6.09 3.47 -4.86
CA LEU A 390 -6.89 2.25 -4.86
C LEU A 390 -6.09 1.05 -4.33
N THR A 391 -4.79 0.99 -4.64
CA THR A 391 -3.90 -0.07 -4.14
C THR A 391 -3.69 0.05 -2.63
N ASP A 392 -3.48 1.26 -2.11
CA ASP A 392 -3.33 1.51 -0.67
C ASP A 392 -4.59 1.15 0.13
N LEU A 393 -5.74 1.68 -0.29
CA LEU A 393 -7.02 1.37 0.35
C LEU A 393 -7.35 -0.12 0.26
N GLN A 394 -7.06 -0.77 -0.87
CA GLN A 394 -7.24 -2.21 -1.01
C GLN A 394 -6.34 -2.99 -0.05
N SER A 395 -5.07 -2.62 0.07
CA SER A 395 -4.10 -3.23 0.99
C SER A 395 -4.58 -3.12 2.44
N ARG A 396 -4.91 -1.91 2.88
CA ARG A 396 -5.38 -1.62 4.25
C ARG A 396 -6.74 -2.24 4.56
N SER A 397 -7.61 -2.41 3.56
CA SER A 397 -8.94 -3.00 3.78
C SER A 397 -8.95 -4.53 3.94
N ARG A 398 -7.83 -5.22 3.67
CA ARG A 398 -7.78 -6.69 3.70
C ARG A 398 -8.08 -7.28 5.07
N ASP A 399 -7.54 -6.64 6.11
CA ASP A 399 -7.61 -7.12 7.49
C ASP A 399 -8.73 -6.43 8.29
N LEU A 400 -9.53 -5.57 7.64
CA LEU A 400 -10.64 -4.88 8.31
C LEU A 400 -11.83 -5.80 8.51
N ALA A 401 -12.39 -5.71 9.71
CA ALA A 401 -13.59 -6.44 10.07
C ALA A 401 -14.78 -5.94 9.23
N ARG A 402 -15.54 -6.89 8.66
CA ARG A 402 -16.67 -6.58 7.78
C ARG A 402 -17.91 -6.31 8.60
N LEU A 403 -18.55 -5.17 8.40
CA LEU A 403 -19.84 -4.90 9.02
C LEU A 403 -20.94 -5.67 8.29
N THR A 404 -21.80 -6.31 9.07
CA THR A 404 -23.04 -6.97 8.65
C THR A 404 -24.19 -6.30 9.38
N THR A 405 -25.33 -6.20 8.72
CA THR A 405 -26.55 -5.73 9.35
C THR A 405 -27.40 -6.90 9.82
N TYR A 406 -27.88 -6.83 11.06
CA TYR A 406 -28.85 -7.77 11.60
C TYR A 406 -30.09 -7.01 12.08
N THR A 407 -31.27 -7.42 11.61
CA THR A 407 -32.54 -6.79 12.02
C THR A 407 -33.26 -7.73 12.98
N PRO A 408 -33.43 -7.36 14.26
CA PRO A 408 -34.17 -8.19 15.21
C PRO A 408 -35.65 -8.27 14.84
N GLU A 409 -36.23 -9.47 14.88
CA GLU A 409 -37.66 -9.70 14.62
C GLU A 409 -38.55 -9.35 15.83
N SER A 410 -37.98 -9.35 17.03
CA SER A 410 -38.65 -9.05 18.30
C SER A 410 -37.72 -8.27 19.22
N TRP A 411 -38.25 -7.74 20.33
CA TRP A 411 -37.41 -7.21 21.41
C TRP A 411 -36.48 -8.32 21.91
N GLN A 412 -35.17 -8.12 21.76
CA GLN A 412 -34.15 -9.11 22.09
C GLN A 412 -33.01 -8.46 22.88
N PRO A 413 -32.44 -9.14 23.90
CA PRO A 413 -31.23 -8.67 24.57
C PRO A 413 -30.02 -8.69 23.63
N ALA A 414 -29.10 -7.72 23.76
CA ALA A 414 -27.86 -7.69 22.97
C ALA A 414 -27.01 -8.97 23.15
N ILE A 415 -27.01 -9.55 24.35
CA ILE A 415 -26.32 -10.81 24.65
C ILE A 415 -26.90 -12.00 23.88
N TYR A 416 -28.22 -11.99 23.66
CA TYR A 416 -28.91 -13.01 22.89
C TYR A 416 -28.61 -12.87 21.40
N ILE A 417 -28.52 -11.63 20.91
CA ILE A 417 -28.14 -11.34 19.52
C ILE A 417 -26.70 -11.81 19.27
N SER A 418 -25.77 -11.50 20.17
CA SER A 418 -24.38 -11.98 20.13
C SER A 418 -24.32 -13.52 20.09
N TYR A 419 -25.05 -14.19 20.98
CA TYR A 419 -25.10 -15.66 21.00
C TYR A 419 -25.70 -16.26 19.73
N ARG A 420 -26.78 -15.66 19.20
CA ARG A 420 -27.44 -16.13 17.98
C ARG A 420 -26.56 -15.98 16.74
N MET A 421 -25.79 -14.89 16.65
CA MET A 421 -24.95 -14.61 15.47
C MET A 421 -23.59 -15.30 15.51
N PHE A 422 -22.94 -15.36 16.67
CA PHE A 422 -21.55 -15.80 16.81
C PHE A 422 -21.37 -17.08 17.63
N GLY A 423 -22.45 -17.58 18.25
CA GLY A 423 -22.36 -18.69 19.20
C GLY A 423 -21.71 -18.33 20.54
N THR A 424 -21.34 -17.06 20.76
CA THR A 424 -20.70 -16.57 21.98
C THR A 424 -21.41 -15.31 22.51
N VAL A 425 -21.24 -15.02 23.80
CA VAL A 425 -21.81 -13.82 24.45
C VAL A 425 -20.82 -12.65 24.55
N SER A 426 -19.56 -12.88 24.16
CA SER A 426 -18.44 -11.94 24.34
C SER A 426 -18.58 -10.67 23.50
N TRP A 427 -19.38 -10.69 22.44
CA TRP A 427 -19.51 -9.59 21.49
C TRP A 427 -20.72 -8.70 21.78
N ALA A 428 -21.42 -8.90 22.89
CA ALA A 428 -22.59 -8.11 23.26
C ALA A 428 -22.26 -6.63 23.49
N ASP A 429 -21.15 -6.35 24.17
CA ASP A 429 -20.69 -4.99 24.44
C ASP A 429 -20.24 -4.28 23.17
N GLU A 430 -19.63 -5.03 22.24
CA GLU A 430 -19.24 -4.52 20.92
C GLU A 430 -20.47 -4.11 20.09
N ILE A 431 -21.51 -4.97 20.04
CA ILE A 431 -22.77 -4.64 19.35
C ILE A 431 -23.39 -3.36 19.92
N LEU A 432 -23.32 -3.15 21.24
CA LEU A 432 -23.84 -1.93 21.87
C LEU A 432 -22.98 -0.71 21.55
N ALA A 433 -21.65 -0.84 21.57
CA ALA A 433 -20.73 0.24 21.20
C ALA A 433 -20.93 0.69 19.74
N MET A 434 -21.22 -0.26 18.83
CA MET A 434 -21.47 0.04 17.42
C MET A 434 -22.83 0.68 17.14
N ASN A 435 -23.79 0.52 18.05
CA ASN A 435 -25.17 1.01 17.88
C ASN A 435 -25.55 1.96 19.02
N PRO A 436 -25.00 3.19 19.04
CA PRO A 436 -25.24 4.16 20.11
C PRO A 436 -26.71 4.61 20.24
N SER A 437 -27.57 4.26 19.27
CA SER A 437 -29.02 4.47 19.33
C SER A 437 -29.72 3.56 20.34
N ILE A 438 -29.10 2.45 20.76
CA ILE A 438 -29.64 1.53 21.74
C ILE A 438 -29.46 2.10 23.15
N ARG A 439 -30.56 2.47 23.79
CA ARG A 439 -30.53 3.04 25.14
C ARG A 439 -30.33 2.02 26.25
N HIS A 440 -30.70 0.75 26.03
CA HIS A 440 -30.67 -0.26 27.07
C HIS A 440 -30.19 -1.64 26.53
N PRO A 441 -29.18 -2.26 27.16
CA PRO A 441 -28.57 -3.53 26.70
C PRO A 441 -29.56 -4.69 26.50
N LEU A 442 -30.61 -4.77 27.32
CA LEU A 442 -31.61 -5.85 27.27
C LEU A 442 -32.79 -5.55 26.34
N LEU A 443 -32.93 -4.33 25.83
CA LEU A 443 -34.10 -3.88 25.07
C LEU A 443 -33.67 -3.32 23.72
N VAL A 444 -33.21 -4.21 22.85
CA VAL A 444 -32.93 -3.85 21.46
C VAL A 444 -34.23 -3.87 20.66
N PRO A 445 -34.63 -2.77 19.99
CA PRO A 445 -35.92 -2.68 19.30
C PRO A 445 -36.02 -3.60 18.07
N PRO A 446 -37.19 -4.21 17.82
CA PRO A 446 -37.42 -4.93 16.57
C PRO A 446 -37.50 -3.97 15.37
N GLY A 447 -37.08 -4.46 14.20
CA GLY A 447 -37.21 -3.73 12.92
C GLY A 447 -36.16 -2.65 12.67
N ILE A 448 -35.24 -2.39 13.62
CA ILE A 448 -34.10 -1.50 13.41
C ILE A 448 -32.89 -2.34 13.00
N ALA A 449 -32.29 -2.02 11.85
CA ALA A 449 -31.06 -2.68 11.41
C ALA A 449 -29.90 -2.33 12.34
N LEU A 450 -29.32 -3.33 13.00
CA LEU A 450 -28.16 -3.21 13.86
C LEU A 450 -26.89 -3.41 13.05
N ARG A 451 -25.89 -2.56 13.29
CA ARG A 451 -24.53 -2.72 12.75
C ARG A 451 -23.77 -3.71 13.62
N VAL A 452 -23.23 -4.75 13.02
CA VAL A 452 -22.57 -5.85 13.73
C VAL A 452 -21.30 -6.24 12.98
N ILE A 453 -20.17 -6.41 13.65
CA ILE A 453 -18.94 -6.91 13.01
C ILE A 453 -19.06 -8.41 12.77
N LYS A 454 -18.79 -8.86 11.54
CA LYS A 454 -18.67 -10.29 11.25
C LYS A 454 -17.36 -10.81 11.82
N HIS A 455 -17.45 -11.61 12.87
CA HIS A 455 -16.37 -12.44 13.39
C HIS A 455 -16.47 -13.82 12.73
N ASP A 456 -15.44 -14.22 11.97
CA ASP A 456 -15.37 -15.52 11.27
C ASP A 456 -14.88 -16.66 12.17
#